data_AF-A0A2G9TN87-F1
#
_entry.id   AF-A0A2G9TN87-F1
#
_cell.length_a   1.000
_cell.length_b   1.000
_cell.length_c   1.000
_cell.angle_alpha   90.00
_cell.angle_beta   90.00
_cell.angle_gamma   90.00
#
_symmetry.space_group_name_H-M   'P 1'
#
loop_
_entity.id
_entity.type
_entity.pdbx_description
1 polymer ?
#
loop_
_entity_poly.entity_id
_entity_poly.type
_entity_poly.pdbx_seq_one_letter_code
_entity_poly.pdbx_strand_id
1 'polypeptide(L)'
;MFTSACLTCLQIWPAASRESLFVSHIRRVDELKSNDAHDLYIVCNKDVTRADVPVTSSSGIRVGLTVSMICETVIRNDKTPSELSRDDILCKIIYVSQVHPGGWVPTAALRQVYKREYPKFLRTFTSYVLKNVKNKPLSI
;
A
#
# COMPACT_ATOMS: atom_id res chain seq x y z
N MET A 1 3.60 9.05 11.73
CA MET A 1 4.83 8.30 12.06
C MET A 1 5.55 8.03 10.75
N PHE A 2 6.80 8.47 10.61
CA PHE A 2 7.60 8.22 9.41
C PHE A 2 8.46 6.97 9.64
N THR A 3 8.37 5.99 8.77
CA THR A 3 9.20 4.79 8.81
C THR A 3 9.92 4.63 7.48
N SER A 4 11.25 4.55 7.50
CA SER A 4 12.04 4.20 6.32
C SER A 4 12.12 2.68 6.19
N ALA A 5 11.87 2.16 5.00
CA ALA A 5 11.98 0.73 4.71
C ALA A 5 12.80 0.50 3.43
N CYS A 6 13.66 -0.53 3.47
CA CYS A 6 14.34 -1.06 2.30
C CYS A 6 13.77 -2.46 2.03
N LEU A 7 13.27 -2.70 0.81
CA LEU A 7 12.65 -3.96 0.42
C LEU A 7 13.25 -4.45 -0.91
N THR A 8 13.68 -5.71 -0.92
CA THR A 8 14.03 -6.44 -2.15
C THR A 8 12.76 -6.82 -2.90
N CYS A 9 12.68 -6.44 -4.17
CA CYS A 9 11.55 -6.74 -5.03
C CYS A 9 11.64 -8.18 -5.57
N LEU A 10 10.48 -8.76 -5.93
CA LEU A 10 10.41 -10.03 -6.63
C LEU A 10 11.22 -9.96 -7.94
N GLN A 11 12.12 -10.92 -8.15
CA GLN A 11 12.93 -11.00 -9.37
C GLN A 11 12.07 -11.40 -10.59
N ILE A 12 12.19 -10.64 -11.68
CA ILE A 12 11.55 -10.91 -12.96
C ILE A 12 12.63 -11.38 -13.95
N TRP A 13 12.79 -12.69 -14.13
CA TRP A 13 13.74 -13.25 -15.09
C TRP A 13 13.34 -12.86 -16.54
N PRO A 14 14.29 -12.51 -17.43
CA PRO A 14 15.76 -12.58 -17.31
C PRO A 14 16.41 -11.34 -16.69
N ALA A 15 15.62 -10.42 -16.15
CA ALA A 15 16.13 -9.15 -15.69
C ALA A 15 16.64 -9.21 -14.22
N ALA A 16 17.60 -8.36 -13.88
CA ALA A 16 18.33 -8.39 -12.59
C ALA A 16 17.43 -8.26 -11.35
N SER A 17 17.94 -8.59 -10.16
CA SER A 17 17.21 -8.30 -8.92
C SER A 17 17.05 -6.78 -8.73
N ARG A 18 15.98 -6.39 -8.05
CA ARG A 18 15.67 -4.99 -7.77
C ARG A 18 15.50 -4.75 -6.29
N GLU A 19 15.93 -3.59 -5.85
CA GLU A 19 15.79 -3.13 -4.47
C GLU A 19 15.08 -1.78 -4.46
N SER A 20 14.21 -1.57 -3.49
CA SER A 20 13.52 -0.29 -3.29
C SER A 20 13.85 0.28 -1.92
N LEU A 21 14.11 1.58 -1.87
CA LEU A 21 14.27 2.33 -0.63
C LEU A 21 13.22 3.43 -0.63
N PHE A 22 12.35 3.43 0.37
CA PHE A 22 11.27 4.39 0.45
C PHE A 22 10.97 4.78 1.90
N VAL A 23 10.37 5.96 2.04
CA VAL A 23 9.75 6.40 3.28
C VAL A 23 8.27 6.08 3.20
N SER A 24 7.75 5.44 4.24
CA SER A 24 6.34 5.22 4.47
C SER A 24 5.82 6.23 5.48
N HIS A 25 4.69 6.85 5.16
CA HIS A 25 4.01 7.76 6.06
C HIS A 25 2.50 7.52 6.04
N ILE A 26 1.93 7.35 7.23
CA ILE A 26 0.49 7.29 7.45
C ILE A 26 -0.02 8.63 8.00
N ARG A 27 -1.10 9.14 7.43
CA ARG A 27 -1.76 10.38 7.85
C ARG A 27 -3.29 10.25 7.76
N ARG A 28 -3.99 10.81 8.74
CA ARG A 28 -5.43 11.08 8.68
C ARG A 28 -5.67 12.43 7.99
N VAL A 29 -6.56 12.47 7.01
CA VAL A 29 -6.79 13.64 6.12
C VAL A 29 -8.28 13.86 5.93
N ASP A 30 -8.99 14.15 7.02
CA ASP A 30 -10.45 14.27 7.00
C ASP A 30 -10.96 15.45 6.13
N GLU A 31 -10.11 16.42 5.81
CA GLU A 31 -10.43 17.56 4.94
C GLU A 31 -10.72 17.16 3.49
N LEU A 32 -10.22 16.01 3.04
CA LEU A 32 -10.36 15.52 1.65
C LEU A 32 -11.30 14.32 1.53
N LYS A 33 -12.03 14.00 2.60
CA LYS A 33 -12.94 12.85 2.62
C LYS A 33 -14.20 13.12 1.79
N SER A 34 -14.78 12.06 1.24
CA SER A 34 -16.11 12.12 0.64
C SER A 34 -17.18 12.49 1.68
N ASN A 35 -18.27 13.13 1.26
CA ASN A 35 -19.33 13.60 2.18
C ASN A 35 -19.95 12.48 3.02
N ASP A 36 -19.98 11.25 2.49
CA ASP A 36 -20.50 10.05 3.15
C ASP A 36 -19.46 9.31 4.00
N ALA A 37 -18.21 9.75 4.00
CA ALA A 37 -17.13 9.13 4.74
C ALA A 37 -17.02 9.68 6.18
N HIS A 38 -16.84 8.78 7.13
CA HIS A 38 -16.54 9.09 8.52
C HIS A 38 -15.13 9.70 8.65
N ASP A 39 -14.13 8.99 8.14
CA ASP A 39 -12.72 9.37 8.16
C ASP A 39 -12.03 9.07 6.83
N LEU A 40 -10.85 9.66 6.65
CA LEU A 40 -9.96 9.35 5.54
C LEU A 40 -8.53 9.14 6.04
N TYR A 41 -7.96 7.98 5.75
CA TYR A 41 -6.56 7.67 5.99
C TYR A 41 -5.80 7.48 4.69
N ILE A 42 -4.58 8.01 4.66
CA ILE A 42 -3.67 7.88 3.52
C ILE A 42 -2.34 7.33 4.02
N VAL A 43 -1.91 6.23 3.42
CA VAL A 43 -0.56 5.70 3.53
C VAL A 43 0.16 6.00 2.23
N CYS A 44 1.25 6.76 2.29
CA CYS A 44 2.08 7.07 1.13
C CYS A 44 3.48 6.49 1.33
N ASN A 45 3.95 5.77 0.32
CA ASN A 45 5.27 5.21 0.21
C ASN A 45 5.98 5.89 -0.95
N LYS A 46 7.00 6.69 -0.66
CA LYS A 46 7.75 7.44 -1.66
C LYS A 46 9.22 7.07 -1.62
N ASP A 47 9.77 6.74 -2.78
CA ASP A 47 11.19 6.42 -2.92
C ASP A 47 12.08 7.60 -2.49
N VAL A 48 13.20 7.25 -1.86
CA VAL A 48 14.21 8.21 -1.43
C VAL A 48 15.59 7.70 -1.79
N THR A 49 16.50 8.63 -2.07
CA THR A 49 17.92 8.33 -2.26
C THR A 49 18.69 8.74 -1.02
N ARG A 50 19.54 7.83 -0.53
CA ARG A 50 20.34 8.01 0.66
C ARG A 50 21.75 7.47 0.42
N ALA A 51 22.76 8.32 0.62
CA ALA A 51 24.16 7.94 0.40
C ALA A 51 24.65 6.91 1.44
N ASP A 52 24.08 6.93 2.64
CA ASP A 52 24.38 6.00 3.74
C ASP A 52 23.73 4.62 3.55
N VAL A 53 22.85 4.46 2.58
CA VAL A 53 22.17 3.18 2.28
C VAL A 53 22.37 2.82 0.80
N PRO A 54 23.58 2.33 0.42
CA PRO A 54 23.85 1.89 -0.94
C PRO A 54 22.99 0.67 -1.33
N VAL A 55 23.01 0.32 -2.61
CA VAL A 55 22.36 -0.91 -3.08
C VAL A 55 23.13 -2.10 -2.51
N THR A 56 22.40 -3.07 -1.97
CA THR A 56 23.00 -4.20 -1.23
C THR A 56 23.75 -5.14 -2.16
N SER A 57 23.30 -5.25 -3.40
CA SER A 57 23.88 -6.11 -4.43
C SER A 57 24.62 -5.28 -5.50
N SER A 58 25.83 -5.72 -5.86
CA SER A 58 26.65 -5.09 -6.91
C SER A 58 26.01 -5.12 -8.31
N SER A 59 25.05 -6.02 -8.52
CA SER A 59 24.23 -6.13 -9.74
C SER A 59 22.78 -5.66 -9.54
N GLY A 60 22.43 -5.15 -8.35
CA GLY A 60 21.09 -4.71 -8.01
C GLY A 60 20.75 -3.36 -8.62
N ILE A 61 19.51 -3.21 -9.08
CA ILE A 61 19.01 -1.94 -9.61
C ILE A 61 18.07 -1.31 -8.59
N ARG A 62 18.27 -0.02 -8.27
CA ARG A 62 17.36 0.76 -7.42
C ARG A 62 16.10 1.10 -8.22
N VAL A 63 14.94 0.75 -7.65
CA VAL A 63 13.63 1.05 -8.23
C VAL A 63 13.05 2.31 -7.59
N GLY A 64 12.58 3.22 -8.45
CA GLY A 64 11.77 4.35 -8.01
C GLY A 64 10.32 3.90 -7.83
N LEU A 65 9.69 4.28 -6.72
CA LEU A 65 8.30 3.92 -6.46
C LEU A 65 7.55 5.05 -5.76
N THR A 66 6.29 5.20 -6.12
CA THR A 66 5.35 6.05 -5.43
C THR A 66 4.05 5.28 -5.32
N VAL A 67 3.72 4.86 -4.11
CA VAL A 67 2.55 4.02 -3.84
C VAL A 67 1.72 4.68 -2.76
N SER A 68 0.43 4.83 -3.03
CA SER A 68 -0.52 5.41 -2.09
C SER A 68 -1.70 4.47 -1.88
N MET A 69 -2.02 4.21 -0.63
CA MET A 69 -3.23 3.51 -0.22
C MET A 69 -4.10 4.50 0.55
N ILE A 70 -5.25 4.80 -0.02
CA ILE A 70 -6.22 5.75 0.52
C ILE A 70 -7.42 4.90 0.98
N CYS A 71 -7.82 5.07 2.23
CA CYS A 71 -8.89 4.32 2.85
C CYS A 71 -9.92 5.30 3.43
N GLU A 72 -11.15 5.23 2.94
CA GLU A 72 -12.29 5.93 3.53
C GLU A 72 -13.16 4.94 4.29
N THR A 73 -13.55 5.30 5.51
CA THR A 73 -14.51 4.52 6.29
C THR A 73 -15.90 5.09 6.08
N VAL A 74 -16.87 4.26 5.69
CA VAL A 74 -18.28 4.63 5.52
C VAL A 74 -19.12 3.80 6.47
N ILE A 75 -19.94 4.47 7.27
CA ILE A 75 -20.87 3.84 8.20
C ILE A 75 -22.23 3.80 7.49
N ARG A 76 -22.77 2.59 7.28
CA ARG A 76 -23.96 2.38 6.43
C ARG A 76 -25.28 2.72 7.12
N ASN A 77 -25.31 2.63 8.44
CA ASN A 77 -26.50 2.85 9.26
C ASN A 77 -26.17 3.94 10.27
N ASP A 78 -27.04 4.93 10.48
CA ASP A 78 -26.88 6.04 11.44
C ASP A 78 -26.96 5.59 12.92
N LYS A 79 -26.39 4.42 13.23
CA LYS A 79 -26.30 3.86 14.58
C LYS A 79 -25.28 4.63 15.40
N THR A 80 -25.51 4.66 16.70
CA THR A 80 -24.57 5.24 17.65
C THR A 80 -23.25 4.44 17.66
N PRO A 81 -22.10 5.06 17.94
CA PRO A 81 -20.80 4.36 17.98
C PRO A 81 -20.77 3.16 18.94
N SER A 82 -21.60 3.19 19.99
CA SER A 82 -21.77 2.12 20.97
C SER A 82 -22.47 0.87 20.43
N GLU A 83 -23.21 0.98 19.33
CA GLU A 83 -24.04 -0.09 18.75
C GLU A 83 -23.52 -0.57 17.39
N LEU A 84 -22.41 0.00 16.90
CA LEU A 84 -21.85 -0.34 15.59
C LEU A 84 -21.28 -1.76 15.59
N SER A 85 -21.78 -2.57 14.66
CA SER A 85 -21.13 -3.83 14.28
C SER A 85 -20.13 -3.60 13.15
N ARG A 86 -19.18 -4.52 12.98
CA ARG A 86 -18.28 -4.55 11.82
C ARG A 86 -19.03 -4.68 10.48
N ASP A 87 -20.23 -5.26 10.50
CA ASP A 87 -21.07 -5.40 9.31
C ASP A 87 -21.72 -4.08 8.87
N ASP A 88 -21.82 -3.11 9.78
CA ASP A 88 -22.33 -1.76 9.53
C ASP A 88 -21.26 -0.83 8.93
N ILE A 89 -20.00 -1.29 8.84
CA ILE A 89 -18.84 -0.49 8.41
C ILE A 89 -18.31 -1.00 7.08
N LEU A 90 -18.10 -0.08 6.15
CA LEU A 90 -17.47 -0.32 4.86
C LEU A 90 -16.17 0.48 4.77
N CYS A 91 -15.07 -0.16 4.37
CA CYS A 91 -13.84 0.54 4.01
C CYS A 91 -13.71 0.59 2.48
N LYS A 92 -13.80 1.79 1.90
CA LYS A 92 -13.48 2.03 0.49
C LYS A 92 -11.98 2.23 0.36
N ILE A 93 -11.34 1.43 -0.48
CA ILE A 93 -9.89 1.43 -0.66
C ILE A 93 -9.57 1.87 -2.08
N ILE A 94 -8.75 2.91 -2.21
CA ILE A 94 -8.13 3.34 -3.46
C ILE A 94 -6.64 3.05 -3.35
N TYR A 95 -6.14 2.18 -4.21
CA TYR A 95 -4.72 1.82 -4.27
C TYR A 95 -4.11 2.31 -5.58
N VAL A 96 -3.11 3.18 -5.47
CA VAL A 96 -2.37 3.74 -6.60
C VAL A 96 -0.91 3.35 -6.47
N SER A 97 -0.31 2.84 -7.54
CA SER A 97 1.09 2.42 -7.57
C SER A 97 1.74 2.88 -8.87
N GLN A 98 2.75 3.73 -8.74
CA GLN A 98 3.65 4.12 -9.83
C GLN A 98 5.02 3.55 -9.51
N VAL A 99 5.55 2.74 -10.43
CA VAL A 99 6.82 2.03 -10.24
C VAL A 99 7.69 2.23 -11.47
N HIS A 100 8.88 2.78 -11.25
CA HIS A 100 9.92 2.99 -12.25
C HIS A 100 11.00 1.93 -12.06
N PRO A 101 11.16 0.99 -13.01
CA PRO A 101 12.03 -0.17 -12.83
C PRO A 101 13.53 0.15 -12.79
N GLY A 102 13.94 1.41 -13.02
CA GLY A 102 15.32 1.88 -12.91
C GLY A 102 16.27 1.37 -14.01
N GLY A 103 15.80 0.51 -14.90
CA GLY A 103 16.59 -0.10 -15.97
C GLY A 103 15.74 -0.97 -16.89
N TRP A 104 16.39 -1.72 -17.77
CA TRP A 104 15.70 -2.53 -18.77
C TRP A 104 14.89 -3.68 -18.14
N VAL A 105 13.62 -3.80 -18.55
CA VAL A 105 12.71 -4.90 -18.20
C VAL A 105 11.85 -5.23 -19.42
N PRO A 106 11.61 -6.53 -19.73
CA PRO A 106 10.64 -6.91 -20.75
C PRO A 106 9.24 -6.41 -20.38
N THR A 107 8.67 -5.51 -21.19
CA THR A 107 7.36 -4.89 -20.90
C THR A 107 6.25 -5.93 -20.79
N ALA A 108 6.28 -6.98 -21.60
CA ALA A 108 5.30 -8.06 -21.56
C ALA A 108 5.32 -8.83 -20.23
N ALA A 109 6.51 -9.22 -19.77
CA ALA A 109 6.69 -9.91 -18.49
C ALA A 109 6.26 -9.01 -17.32
N LEU A 110 6.65 -7.72 -17.35
CA LEU A 110 6.29 -6.75 -16.34
C LEU A 110 4.76 -6.57 -16.22
N ARG A 111 4.06 -6.41 -17.35
CA ARG A 111 2.60 -6.29 -17.39
C ARG A 111 1.91 -7.54 -16.84
N GLN A 112 2.41 -8.73 -17.17
CA GLN A 112 1.85 -9.98 -16.66
C GLN A 112 1.99 -10.10 -15.14
N VAL A 113 3.18 -9.76 -14.61
CA VAL A 113 3.41 -9.73 -13.17
C VAL A 113 2.48 -8.73 -12.49
N TYR A 114 2.38 -7.50 -12.99
CA TYR A 114 1.46 -6.51 -12.42
C TYR A 114 0.00 -6.97 -12.43
N LYS A 115 -0.48 -7.51 -13.56
CA LYS A 115 -1.85 -8.00 -13.68
C LYS A 115 -2.16 -9.14 -12.68
N ARG A 116 -1.16 -9.92 -12.30
CA ARG A 116 -1.31 -11.05 -11.37
C ARG A 116 -1.11 -10.65 -9.90
N GLU A 117 -0.03 -9.92 -9.60
CA GLU A 117 0.40 -9.68 -8.23
C GLU A 117 -0.41 -8.56 -7.55
N TYR A 118 -0.85 -7.51 -8.25
CA TYR A 118 -1.65 -6.45 -7.62
C TYR A 118 -3.00 -6.94 -7.06
N PRO A 119 -3.84 -7.66 -7.83
CA PRO A 119 -5.10 -8.17 -7.30
C PRO A 119 -4.87 -9.22 -6.20
N LYS A 120 -3.82 -10.03 -6.32
CA LYS A 120 -3.43 -11.01 -5.31
C LYS A 120 -3.05 -10.33 -4.00
N PHE A 121 -2.18 -9.32 -4.06
CA PHE A 121 -1.78 -8.50 -2.91
C PHE A 121 -2.99 -7.89 -2.21
N LEU A 122 -3.87 -7.20 -2.94
CA LEU A 122 -5.04 -6.55 -2.35
C LEU A 122 -5.98 -7.55 -1.67
N ARG A 123 -6.23 -8.72 -2.28
CA ARG A 123 -7.05 -9.78 -1.68
C ARG A 123 -6.42 -10.37 -0.43
N THR A 124 -5.13 -10.69 -0.49
CA THR A 124 -4.41 -11.27 0.66
C THR A 124 -4.30 -10.26 1.80
N PHE A 125 -4.00 -9.00 1.50
CA PHE A 125 -3.89 -7.93 2.48
C PHE A 125 -5.22 -7.65 3.19
N THR A 126 -6.30 -7.44 2.43
CA THR A 126 -7.63 -7.19 3.02
C THR A 126 -8.12 -8.38 3.85
N SER A 127 -7.91 -9.61 3.37
CA SER A 127 -8.23 -10.83 4.12
C SER A 127 -7.42 -10.96 5.41
N TYR A 128 -6.12 -10.61 5.35
CA TYR A 128 -5.26 -10.57 6.53
C TYR A 128 -5.76 -9.54 7.55
N VAL A 129 -6.09 -8.32 7.13
CA VAL A 129 -6.62 -7.28 8.02
C VAL A 129 -7.91 -7.76 8.69
N LEU A 130 -8.89 -8.25 7.91
CA LEU A 130 -10.16 -8.77 8.44
C LEU A 130 -9.95 -9.86 9.49
N LYS A 131 -9.03 -10.80 9.25
CA LYS A 131 -8.70 -11.86 10.21
C LYS A 131 -8.11 -11.30 11.52
N ASN A 132 -7.25 -10.29 11.42
CA ASN A 132 -6.56 -9.71 12.58
C ASN A 132 -7.45 -8.76 13.41
N VAL A 133 -8.48 -8.18 12.81
CA VAL A 133 -9.39 -7.26 13.51
C VAL A 133 -10.67 -7.93 14.01
N LYS A 134 -11.03 -9.13 13.52
CA LYS A 134 -12.32 -9.80 13.81
C LYS A 134 -12.73 -9.78 15.29
N ASN A 135 -11.80 -10.06 16.21
CA ASN A 135 -12.06 -10.17 17.65
C ASN A 135 -11.56 -8.96 18.45
N LYS A 136 -11.15 -7.88 17.78
CA LYS A 136 -10.69 -6.65 18.43
C LYS A 136 -11.84 -5.64 18.51
N PRO A 137 -11.83 -4.71 19.47
CA PRO A 137 -12.77 -3.59 19.45
C PRO A 137 -12.63 -2.78 18.16
N LEU A 138 -13.69 -2.08 17.79
CA LEU A 138 -13.64 -1.12 16.69
C LEU A 138 -12.70 0.03 17.05
N SER A 139 -11.91 0.47 16.08
CA SER A 139 -11.04 1.64 16.18
C SER A 139 -11.44 2.56 15.04
N ILE A 140 -12.32 3.50 15.34
CA ILE A 140 -12.86 4.55 14.47
C ILE A 140 -12.62 5.90 15.14
#